data_AF-A0A1Q5PYV7-F1
#
_entry.id   AF-A0A1Q5PYV7-F1
#
_cell.length_a   1.000
_cell.length_b   1.000
_cell.length_c   1.000
_cell.angle_alpha   90.00
_cell.angle_beta   90.00
_cell.angle_gamma   90.00
#
_symmetry.space_group_name_H-M   'P 1'
#
loop_
_entity.id
_entity.type
_entity.pdbx_description
1 polymer ?
#
loop_
_entity_poly.entity_id
_entity_poly.type
_entity_poly.pdbx_seq_one_letter_code
_entity_poly.pdbx_strand_id
1 'polypeptide(L)'
;MSNEELSVDYELAERQRAQLASDGKASLEASIAATESWLDKQTVAQWGVQPGADYFRRAYRDFLETFIAHLKGNIAQLDEFTTRLHRALREFQNNEEELQEVVHQIVAEIDEKSQKNLFVPVNKPINPQGHPSSPYLRME
;
A
#
# COMPACT_ATOMS: atom_id res chain seq x y z
N MET A 1 15.29 4.16 -15.02
CA MET A 1 15.10 3.02 -14.12
C MET A 1 15.15 1.76 -14.97
N SER A 2 15.95 0.77 -14.58
CA SER A 2 16.00 -0.53 -15.27
C SER A 2 14.95 -1.49 -14.67
N ASN A 3 14.52 -2.51 -15.42
CA ASN A 3 13.58 -3.55 -14.92
C ASN A 3 14.08 -4.24 -13.63
N GLU A 4 15.39 -4.28 -13.42
CA GLU A 4 15.99 -4.83 -12.19
C GLU A 4 15.72 -3.94 -10.97
N GLU A 5 15.62 -2.62 -11.13
CA GLU A 5 15.32 -1.70 -10.03
C GLU A 5 13.86 -1.82 -9.56
N LEU A 6 12.90 -1.97 -10.49
CA LEU A 6 11.47 -2.13 -10.19
C LEU A 6 11.14 -3.49 -9.54
N SER A 7 11.76 -4.58 -10.01
CA SER A 7 11.58 -5.92 -9.43
C SER A 7 12.09 -6.01 -7.98
N VAL A 8 13.22 -5.38 -7.68
CA VAL A 8 13.79 -5.30 -6.32
C VAL A 8 12.90 -4.50 -5.37
N ASP A 9 12.26 -3.43 -5.86
CA ASP A 9 11.33 -2.62 -5.08
C ASP A 9 10.04 -3.39 -4.73
N TYR A 10 9.57 -4.27 -5.62
CA TYR A 10 8.39 -5.11 -5.38
C TYR A 10 8.62 -6.18 -4.31
N GLU A 11 9.71 -6.94 -4.41
CA GLU A 11 10.05 -7.97 -3.41
C GLU A 11 10.26 -7.34 -2.03
N LEU A 12 10.88 -6.16 -1.97
CA LEU A 12 11.06 -5.43 -0.73
C LEU A 12 9.71 -4.98 -0.14
N ALA A 13 8.80 -4.45 -0.97
CA ALA A 13 7.49 -4.00 -0.52
C ALA A 13 6.61 -5.16 0.00
N GLU A 14 6.59 -6.30 -0.69
CA GLU A 14 5.83 -7.48 -0.24
C GLU A 14 6.44 -8.08 1.04
N ARG A 15 7.77 -8.06 1.18
CA ARG A 15 8.45 -8.47 2.42
C ARG A 15 8.10 -7.55 3.59
N GLN A 16 8.12 -6.24 3.39
CA GLN A 16 7.76 -5.26 4.42
C GLN A 16 6.29 -5.41 4.82
N ARG A 17 5.38 -5.64 3.86
CA ARG A 17 3.98 -5.93 4.13
C ARG A 17 3.82 -7.19 4.97
N ALA A 18 4.48 -8.28 4.58
CA ALA A 18 4.42 -9.56 5.30
C ALA A 18 4.96 -9.42 6.73
N GLN A 19 6.07 -8.69 6.90
CA GLN A 19 6.64 -8.40 8.22
C GLN A 19 5.65 -7.59 9.08
N LEU A 20 5.06 -6.55 8.51
CA LEU A 20 4.11 -5.68 9.20
C LEU A 20 2.85 -6.47 9.61
N ALA A 21 2.34 -7.34 8.75
CA ALA A 21 1.20 -8.21 9.02
C ALA A 21 1.50 -9.27 10.10
N SER A 22 2.73 -9.80 10.13
CA SER A 22 3.15 -10.80 11.10
C SER A 22 3.51 -10.17 12.45
N ASP A 23 4.56 -9.36 12.48
CA ASP A 23 5.14 -8.85 13.72
C ASP A 23 4.25 -7.80 14.37
N GLY A 24 3.65 -6.93 13.57
CA GLY A 24 2.73 -5.90 14.06
C GLY A 24 1.52 -6.52 14.75
N LYS A 25 0.94 -7.56 14.13
CA LYS A 25 -0.19 -8.30 14.69
C LYS A 25 0.21 -9.07 15.94
N ALA A 26 1.30 -9.82 15.89
CA ALA A 26 1.80 -10.58 17.05
C ALA A 26 2.12 -9.67 18.24
N SER A 27 2.70 -8.48 18.00
CA SER A 27 2.97 -7.49 19.04
C SER A 27 1.69 -6.93 19.67
N LEU A 28 0.68 -6.63 18.86
CA LEU A 28 -0.62 -6.17 19.35
C LEU A 28 -1.36 -7.27 20.13
N GLU A 29 -1.35 -8.51 19.64
CA GLU A 29 -1.93 -9.67 20.32
C GLU A 29 -1.25 -9.95 21.67
N ALA A 30 0.09 -9.88 21.74
CA ALA A 30 0.84 -9.99 22.99
C ALA A 30 0.49 -8.87 23.98
N SER A 31 0.32 -7.64 23.49
CA SER A 31 -0.08 -6.49 24.31
C SER A 31 -1.50 -6.63 24.85
N ILE A 32 -2.43 -7.15 24.05
CA ILE A 32 -3.80 -7.50 24.49
C ILE A 32 -3.75 -8.56 25.57
N ALA A 33 -3.05 -9.67 25.35
CA ALA A 33 -2.95 -10.77 26.30
C ALA A 33 -2.33 -10.32 27.63
N ALA A 34 -1.30 -9.47 27.58
CA ALA A 34 -0.71 -8.86 28.77
C ALA A 34 -1.76 -8.01 29.50
N THR A 35 -2.49 -7.16 28.79
CA THR A 35 -3.51 -6.27 29.38
C THR A 35 -4.68 -7.06 29.98
N GLU A 36 -5.15 -8.11 29.31
CA GLU A 36 -6.17 -9.04 29.82
C GLU A 36 -5.69 -9.74 31.11
N SER A 37 -4.42 -10.16 31.16
CA SER A 37 -3.84 -10.70 32.41
C SER A 37 -3.78 -9.66 33.54
N TRP A 38 -3.56 -8.38 33.23
CA TRP A 38 -3.62 -7.30 34.20
C TRP A 38 -5.06 -7.04 34.68
N LEU A 39 -6.05 -7.15 33.79
CA LEU A 39 -7.46 -7.04 34.11
C LEU A 39 -7.89 -8.09 35.13
N ASP A 40 -7.47 -9.35 34.92
CA ASP A 40 -7.78 -10.47 35.81
C ASP A 40 -7.21 -10.28 37.22
N LYS A 41 -6.09 -9.55 37.35
CA LYS A 41 -5.46 -9.21 38.63
C LYS A 41 -6.16 -8.09 39.40
N GLN A 42 -7.19 -7.46 38.81
CA GLN A 42 -7.97 -6.42 39.48
C GLN A 42 -8.99 -7.02 40.46
N THR A 43 -8.50 -7.72 41.48
CA THR A 43 -9.30 -8.44 42.48
C THR A 43 -9.34 -7.72 43.83
N VAL A 44 -10.37 -8.03 44.63
CA VAL A 44 -10.47 -7.54 46.02
C VAL A 44 -9.28 -8.02 46.86
N ALA A 45 -8.80 -9.24 46.63
CA ALA A 45 -7.66 -9.80 47.37
C ALA A 45 -6.36 -9.01 47.15
N GLN A 46 -6.20 -8.43 45.96
CA GLN A 46 -4.98 -7.70 45.59
C GLN A 46 -5.02 -6.21 45.97
N TRP A 47 -6.22 -5.61 46.02
CA TRP A 47 -6.37 -4.15 46.21
C TRP A 47 -7.11 -3.75 47.49
N GLY A 48 -7.75 -4.70 48.18
CA GLY A 48 -8.53 -4.46 49.39
C GLY A 48 -10.00 -4.10 49.12
N VAL A 49 -10.72 -3.86 50.22
CA VAL A 49 -12.17 -3.58 50.26
C VAL A 49 -12.51 -2.13 50.61
N GLN A 50 -11.51 -1.30 50.91
CA GLN A 50 -11.74 0.09 51.29
C GLN A 50 -12.46 0.84 50.15
N PRO A 51 -13.37 1.79 50.44
CA PRO A 51 -14.12 2.48 49.39
C PRO A 51 -13.25 3.12 48.30
N GLY A 52 -12.11 3.71 48.67
CA GLY A 52 -11.15 4.26 47.71
C GLY A 52 -10.49 3.20 46.83
N ALA A 53 -10.19 2.02 47.39
CA ALA A 53 -9.66 0.89 46.64
C ALA A 53 -10.70 0.27 45.70
N ASP A 54 -11.97 0.21 46.12
CA ASP A 54 -13.07 -0.23 45.24
C ASP A 54 -13.27 0.73 44.06
N TYR A 55 -13.27 2.04 44.32
CA TYR A 55 -13.36 3.05 43.26
C TYR A 55 -12.20 2.95 42.27
N PHE A 56 -10.97 2.90 42.77
CA PHE A 56 -9.78 2.77 41.92
C PHE A 56 -9.82 1.49 41.07
N ARG A 57 -10.14 0.34 41.68
CA ARG A 57 -10.20 -0.95 40.99
C ARG A 57 -11.22 -0.95 39.86
N ARG A 58 -12.40 -0.33 40.06
CA ARG A 58 -13.42 -0.19 39.01
C ARG A 58 -12.93 0.73 37.89
N ALA A 59 -12.47 1.94 38.22
CA ALA A 59 -11.99 2.89 37.22
C ALA A 59 -10.80 2.33 36.40
N TYR A 60 -9.89 1.62 37.05
CA TYR A 60 -8.75 0.99 36.38
C TYR A 60 -9.18 -0.19 35.52
N ARG A 61 -10.18 -0.98 35.95
CA ARG A 61 -10.79 -2.04 35.13
C ARG A 61 -11.43 -1.46 33.87
N ASP A 62 -12.24 -0.42 34.00
CA ASP A 62 -12.91 0.25 32.87
C ASP A 62 -11.88 0.81 31.86
N PHE A 63 -10.78 1.38 32.36
CA PHE A 63 -9.65 1.81 31.54
C PHE A 63 -9.02 0.66 30.77
N LEU A 64 -8.71 -0.45 31.44
CA LEU A 64 -8.09 -1.62 30.81
C LEU A 64 -9.01 -2.23 29.74
N GLU A 65 -10.30 -2.35 30.01
CA GLU A 65 -11.30 -2.85 29.03
C GLU A 65 -11.37 -1.95 27.79
N THR A 66 -11.41 -0.63 27.99
CA THR A 66 -11.39 0.36 26.90
C THR A 66 -10.10 0.27 26.09
N PHE A 67 -8.96 0.12 26.77
CA PHE A 67 -7.66 -0.01 26.12
C PHE A 67 -7.56 -1.29 25.28
N ILE A 68 -8.06 -2.43 25.79
CA ILE A 68 -8.14 -3.69 25.04
C ILE A 68 -9.01 -3.52 23.79
N ALA A 69 -10.16 -2.84 23.90
CA ALA A 69 -11.04 -2.58 22.76
C ALA A 69 -10.33 -1.74 21.67
N HIS A 70 -9.55 -0.73 22.05
CA HIS A 70 -8.75 0.06 21.11
C HIS A 70 -7.67 -0.78 20.42
N LEU A 71 -6.95 -1.63 21.16
CA LEU A 71 -5.94 -2.52 20.56
C LEU A 71 -6.56 -3.51 19.58
N LYS A 72 -7.73 -4.07 19.89
CA LYS A 72 -8.49 -4.94 18.96
C LYS A 72 -8.92 -4.18 17.70
N GLY A 73 -9.31 -2.91 17.84
CA GLY A 73 -9.57 -2.02 16.70
C GLY A 73 -8.33 -1.79 15.83
N ASN A 74 -7.17 -1.58 16.44
CA ASN A 74 -5.90 -1.39 15.72
C ASN A 74 -5.50 -2.64 14.91
N ILE A 75 -5.74 -3.85 15.44
CA ILE A 75 -5.52 -5.10 14.68
C ILE A 75 -6.39 -5.13 13.43
N ALA A 76 -7.68 -4.80 13.55
CA ALA A 76 -8.58 -4.78 12.40
C ALA A 76 -8.14 -3.77 11.32
N GLN A 77 -7.68 -2.58 11.75
CA GLN A 77 -7.14 -1.57 10.84
C GLN A 77 -5.84 -2.02 10.16
N LEU A 78 -4.96 -2.71 10.90
CA LEU A 78 -3.73 -3.28 10.37
C LEU A 78 -4.00 -4.37 9.33
N ASP A 79 -4.95 -5.27 9.62
CA ASP A 79 -5.39 -6.32 8.69
C ASP A 79 -5.99 -5.71 7.40
N GLU A 80 -6.79 -4.65 7.53
CA GLU A 80 -7.33 -3.92 6.38
C GLU A 80 -6.24 -3.23 5.57
N PHE A 81 -5.34 -2.50 6.22
CA PHE A 81 -4.23 -1.80 5.57
C PHE A 81 -3.33 -2.76 4.79
N THR A 82 -2.93 -3.88 5.42
CA THR A 82 -2.06 -4.88 4.78
C THR A 82 -2.77 -5.59 3.61
N THR A 83 -4.08 -5.81 3.70
CA THR A 83 -4.88 -6.35 2.59
C THR A 83 -4.95 -5.39 1.41
N ARG A 84 -5.17 -4.09 1.67
CA ARG A 84 -5.18 -3.05 0.63
C ARG A 84 -3.80 -2.93 -0.03
N LEU A 85 -2.73 -2.97 0.75
CA LEU A 85 -1.37 -2.93 0.22
C LEU A 85 -1.07 -4.14 -0.66
N HIS A 86 -1.47 -5.35 -0.24
CA HIS A 86 -1.29 -6.55 -1.05
C HIS A 86 -2.04 -6.47 -2.39
N ARG A 87 -3.27 -5.93 -2.38
CA ARG A 87 -4.04 -5.73 -3.61
C ARG A 87 -3.34 -4.74 -4.54
N ALA A 88 -2.91 -3.59 -4.01
CA ALA A 88 -2.20 -2.59 -4.80
C ALA A 88 -0.92 -3.17 -5.42
N LEU A 89 -0.14 -3.93 -4.65
CA LEU A 89 1.05 -4.63 -5.15
C LEU A 89 0.72 -5.55 -6.33
N ARG A 90 -0.31 -6.39 -6.21
CA ARG A 90 -0.75 -7.25 -7.34
C ARG A 90 -1.19 -6.45 -8.57
N GLU A 91 -1.93 -5.37 -8.37
CA GLU A 91 -2.37 -4.50 -9.48
C GLU A 91 -1.17 -3.88 -10.20
N PHE A 92 -0.15 -3.43 -9.46
CA PHE A 92 1.10 -2.96 -10.05
C PHE A 92 1.83 -4.04 -10.83
N GLN A 93 1.95 -5.25 -10.27
CA GLN A 93 2.60 -6.38 -10.95
C GLN A 93 1.90 -6.74 -12.26
N ASN A 94 0.56 -6.85 -12.25
CA ASN A 94 -0.21 -7.16 -13.47
C ASN A 94 -0.03 -6.08 -14.55
N ASN A 95 -0.05 -4.80 -14.15
CA ASN A 95 0.15 -3.70 -15.10
C ASN A 95 1.56 -3.74 -15.71
N GLU A 96 2.57 -4.14 -14.95
CA GLU A 96 3.93 -4.30 -15.46
C GLU A 96 4.03 -5.46 -16.47
N GLU A 97 3.41 -6.60 -16.17
CA GLU A 97 3.34 -7.75 -17.09
C GLU A 97 2.64 -7.37 -18.42
N GLU A 98 1.51 -6.66 -18.36
CA GLU A 98 0.80 -6.17 -19.54
C GLU A 98 1.67 -5.19 -20.36
N LEU A 99 2.36 -4.26 -19.71
CA LEU A 99 3.28 -3.33 -20.39
C LEU A 99 4.43 -4.07 -21.07
N GLN A 100 5.01 -5.08 -20.42
CA GLN A 100 6.07 -5.90 -21.00
C GLN A 100 5.59 -6.67 -22.24
N GLU A 101 4.38 -7.22 -22.21
CA GLU A 101 3.77 -7.91 -23.36
C GLU A 101 3.57 -6.96 -24.55
N VAL A 102 3.03 -5.76 -24.30
CA VAL A 102 2.84 -4.72 -25.33
C VAL A 102 4.17 -4.27 -25.92
N VAL A 103 5.19 -4.06 -25.09
CA VAL A 103 6.54 -3.68 -25.57
C VAL A 103 7.13 -4.79 -26.42
N HIS A 104 7.05 -6.06 -26.00
CA HIS A 104 7.51 -7.19 -26.81
C HIS A 104 6.78 -7.28 -28.14
N GLN A 105 5.46 -7.06 -28.16
CA GLN A 105 4.67 -7.04 -29.38
C GLN A 105 5.11 -5.90 -30.32
N ILE A 106 5.32 -4.69 -29.80
CA ILE A 106 5.81 -3.54 -30.58
C ILE A 106 7.19 -3.82 -31.16
N VAL A 107 8.12 -4.38 -30.36
CA VAL A 107 9.47 -4.73 -30.82
C VAL A 107 9.40 -5.81 -31.90
N ALA A 108 8.61 -6.86 -31.70
CA ALA A 108 8.41 -7.91 -32.70
C ALA A 108 7.81 -7.36 -34.01
N GLU A 109 6.82 -6.46 -33.93
CA GLU A 109 6.26 -5.78 -35.11
C GLU A 109 7.29 -4.91 -35.84
N ILE A 110 8.15 -4.20 -35.09
CA ILE A 110 9.24 -3.39 -35.64
C ILE A 110 10.24 -4.30 -36.35
N ASP A 111 10.66 -5.40 -35.73
CA ASP A 111 11.60 -6.35 -36.33
C ASP A 111 11.02 -6.98 -37.61
N GLU A 112 9.76 -7.38 -37.60
CA GLU A 112 9.08 -7.93 -38.79
C GLU A 112 9.01 -6.91 -39.93
N LYS A 113 8.63 -5.66 -39.64
CA LYS A 113 8.57 -4.57 -40.63
C LYS A 113 9.96 -4.20 -41.16
N SER A 114 10.99 -4.30 -40.33
CA SER A 114 12.40 -4.06 -40.68
C SER A 114 12.93 -5.14 -41.63
N GLN A 115 12.69 -6.42 -41.32
CA GLN A 115 13.08 -7.55 -42.18
C GLN A 115 12.40 -7.52 -43.54
N LYS A 116 11.17 -6.99 -43.62
CA LYS A 116 10.42 -6.83 -44.86
C LYS A 116 10.80 -5.57 -45.67
N ASN A 117 11.80 -4.78 -45.23
CA ASN A 117 12.15 -3.48 -45.82
C ASN A 117 10.95 -2.51 -45.93
N LEU A 118 9.97 -2.63 -45.03
CA LEU A 118 8.76 -1.80 -45.03
C LEU A 118 8.92 -0.51 -44.22
N PHE A 119 10.09 -0.29 -43.60
CA PHE A 119 10.46 1.03 -43.09
C PHE A 119 10.79 1.97 -44.24
N VAL A 120 9.76 2.60 -44.79
CA VAL A 120 9.94 3.78 -45.63
C VAL A 120 10.28 4.93 -44.67
N PRO A 121 11.49 5.54 -44.73
CA PRO A 121 11.74 6.75 -43.98
C PRO A 121 10.81 7.82 -44.52
N VAL A 122 9.96 8.39 -43.66
CA VAL A 122 9.16 9.57 -43.99
C VAL A 122 10.10 10.77 -44.06
N ASN A 123 10.91 10.84 -45.11
CA ASN A 123 11.64 12.03 -45.50
C ASN A 123 10.79 12.81 -46.50
N LYS A 124 9.92 13.66 -45.98
CA LYS A 124 9.63 14.93 -46.64
C LYS A 124 9.42 16.02 -45.58
N PRO A 125 10.27 17.07 -45.54
CA PRO A 125 9.88 18.28 -44.84
C PRO A 125 8.66 18.86 -45.57
N ILE A 126 7.57 19.07 -44.84
CA ILE A 126 6.45 19.84 -45.33
C ILE A 126 6.93 21.30 -45.39
N ASN A 127 7.20 21.78 -46.59
CA ASN A 127 7.69 23.13 -46.83
C ASN A 127 6.63 24.14 -46.31
N PRO A 128 6.98 25.06 -45.40
CA PRO A 128 6.04 25.99 -44.80
C PRO A 128 5.93 27.24 -45.67
N GLN A 129 5.02 27.28 -46.66
CA GLN A 129 4.66 28.54 -47.31
C GLN A 129 3.34 28.41 -48.10
N GLY A 130 2.30 29.05 -47.56
CA GLY A 130 0.97 29.14 -48.16
C GLY A 130 -0.11 29.60 -47.17
N HIS A 131 0.12 30.71 -46.47
CA HIS A 131 -0.91 31.46 -45.73
C HIS A 131 -1.97 32.03 -46.70
N PRO A 132 -3.23 32.37 -46.29
CA PRO A 132 -3.47 33.19 -45.09
C PRO A 132 -4.78 33.00 -44.29
N SER A 133 -4.72 33.59 -43.09
CA SER A 133 -5.81 34.17 -42.29
C SER A 133 -6.87 33.27 -41.65
N SER A 134 -6.82 33.20 -40.31
CA SER A 134 -8.02 33.34 -39.49
C SER A 134 -7.67 34.17 -38.23
N PRO A 135 -8.51 35.16 -37.87
CA PRO A 135 -8.21 36.22 -36.92
C PRO A 135 -8.41 35.75 -35.48
N TYR A 136 -8.01 36.57 -34.51
CA TYR A 136 -8.06 36.35 -33.06
C TYR A 136 -6.86 35.61 -32.47
N LEU A 137 -5.83 36.38 -32.16
CA LEU A 137 -5.15 36.32 -30.86
C LEU A 137 -4.55 37.69 -30.58
N ARG A 138 -5.35 38.55 -29.94
CA ARG A 138 -4.84 39.71 -29.20
C ARG A 138 -5.66 39.84 -27.93
N MET A 139 -5.11 39.32 -26.83
CA MET A 139 -5.33 39.87 -25.50
C MET A 139 -4.01 39.73 -24.73
N GLU A 140 -3.29 40.84 -24.65
CA GLU A 140 -2.85 41.34 -23.35
C GLU A 140 -4.02 42.09 -22.72
#